data_AF-A0A246RFT0-F1
#
_entry.id   AF-A0A246RFT0-F1
#
_cell.length_a   1.000
_cell.length_b   1.000
_cell.length_c   1.000
_cell.angle_alpha   90.00
_cell.angle_beta   90.00
_cell.angle_gamma   90.00
#
_symmetry.space_group_name_H-M   'P 1'
#
loop_
_entity.id
_entity.type
_entity.pdbx_description
1 polymer ?
#
loop_
_entity_poly.entity_id
_entity_poly.type
_entity_poly.pdbx_seq_one_letter_code
_entity_poly.pdbx_strand_id
1 'polypeptide(L)' 'MCRSASPLNRNLAVGNAPDVSPGSSTGTDNSWDLGGDWPLAGTDPSAVTGPRAADGSVPASDFLRPASGVDVGARL' A
#
# COMPACT_ATOMS: atom_id res chain seq x y z
N MET A 1 17.49 -1.08 -25.15
CA MET A 1 16.69 -0.17 -24.30
C MET A 1 17.14 -0.34 -22.86
N CYS A 2 17.72 0.70 -22.24
CA CYS A 2 18.10 0.67 -20.83
C CYS A 2 16.84 0.81 -19.98
N ARG A 3 16.51 -0.22 -19.20
CA ARG A 3 15.45 -0.17 -18.18
C ARG A 3 16.16 -0.07 -16.83
N SER A 4 15.87 0.97 -16.05
CA SER A 4 16.40 1.08 -14.70
C SER A 4 15.56 0.21 -13.77
N ALA A 5 16.17 -0.75 -13.08
CA ALA A 5 15.53 -1.52 -12.03
C ALA A 5 15.46 -0.69 -10.73
N SER A 6 14.37 -0.82 -9.97
CA SER A 6 14.22 -0.16 -8.67
C SER A 6 14.09 -1.19 -7.54
N PRO A 7 14.57 -0.87 -6.32
CA PRO A 7 14.25 -1.64 -5.13
C PRO A 7 12.84 -1.26 -4.62
N LEU A 8 11.90 -2.21 -4.64
CA LEU A 8 10.54 -2.08 -4.13
C LEU A 8 10.45 -2.80 -2.79
N ASN A 9 10.57 -2.09 -1.68
CA ASN A 9 10.46 -2.71 -0.37
C ASN A 9 9.20 -2.21 0.34
N ARG A 10 8.57 -3.08 1.13
CA ARG A 10 7.55 -2.64 2.10
C ARG A 10 6.33 -1.98 1.44
N ASN A 11 5.87 -2.53 0.31
CA ASN A 11 4.72 -2.03 -0.44
C ASN A 11 3.45 -2.87 -0.22
N LEU A 12 2.31 -2.20 -0.27
CA LEU A 12 0.98 -2.80 -0.20
C LEU A 12 0.28 -2.73 -1.55
N ALA A 13 -0.29 -3.86 -2.02
CA ALA A 13 -1.15 -3.94 -3.19
C ALA A 13 -2.50 -4.56 -2.80
N VAL A 14 -3.60 -3.93 -3.20
CA VAL A 14 -4.97 -4.31 -2.81
C VAL A 14 -5.89 -4.30 -4.03
N GLY A 15 -6.68 -5.36 -4.22
CA GLY A 15 -7.72 -5.38 -5.25
C GLY A 15 -7.19 -5.34 -6.69
N ASN A 16 -5.97 -5.83 -6.90
CA ASN A 16 -5.37 -5.93 -8.22
C ASN A 16 -6.13 -6.93 -9.11
N ALA A 17 -6.34 -6.60 -10.39
CA ALA A 17 -6.97 -7.50 -11.35
C ALA A 17 -5.95 -8.45 -12.01
N PRO A 18 -4.80 -7.97 -12.53
CA PRO A 18 -3.62 -8.82 -12.66
C PRO A 18 -2.73 -8.69 -11.42
N ASP A 19 -2.10 -9.78 -11.01
CA ASP A 19 -1.12 -9.77 -9.92
C ASP A 19 0.04 -8.80 -10.19
N VAL A 20 0.72 -8.38 -9.12
CA VAL A 20 1.86 -7.46 -9.20
C VAL A 20 2.98 -8.07 -10.03
N SER A 21 3.44 -7.34 -11.06
CA SER A 21 4.57 -7.73 -11.91
C SER A 21 5.63 -6.63 -11.89
N PRO A 22 6.68 -6.72 -11.05
CA PRO A 22 7.69 -5.68 -10.88
C PRO A 22 8.69 -5.59 -12.06
N GLY A 23 8.61 -6.49 -13.04
CA GLY A 23 9.51 -6.53 -14.19
C GLY A 23 10.94 -6.88 -13.78
N SER A 24 11.91 -6.04 -14.16
CA SER A 24 13.32 -6.19 -13.75
C SER A 24 13.62 -5.64 -12.35
N SER A 25 12.63 -5.05 -11.68
CA SER A 25 12.76 -4.53 -10.32
C SER A 25 12.76 -5.67 -9.30
N THR A 26 13.40 -5.44 -8.16
CA THR A 26 13.52 -6.43 -7.07
C THR A 26 13.06 -5.80 -5.77
N GLY A 27 12.84 -6.60 -4.74
CA GLY A 27 12.18 -6.10 -3.53
C GLY A 27 12.06 -7.15 -2.44
N THR A 28 11.79 -6.68 -1.24
CA THR A 28 11.54 -7.53 -0.06
C THR A 28 10.43 -6.93 0.80
N ASP A 29 9.83 -7.79 1.63
CA ASP A 29 8.78 -7.41 2.57
C ASP A 29 7.60 -6.69 1.89
N ASN A 30 7.25 -7.01 0.64
CA ASN A 30 6.03 -6.50 0.05
C ASN A 30 4.85 -7.42 0.37
N SER A 31 3.63 -6.90 0.33
CA SER A 31 2.40 -7.70 0.47
C SER A 31 2.34 -8.93 -0.45
N TRP A 32 2.87 -8.84 -1.67
CA TRP A 32 2.95 -9.96 -2.62
C TRP A 32 4.09 -10.94 -2.35
N ASP A 33 5.06 -10.58 -1.50
CA ASP A 33 6.11 -11.49 -1.00
C ASP A 33 5.65 -12.23 0.27
N LEU A 34 4.89 -11.53 1.13
CA LEU A 34 4.41 -12.03 2.42
C LEU A 34 3.21 -12.97 2.27
N GLY A 35 2.33 -12.71 1.29
CA GLY A 35 1.12 -13.48 1.05
C GLY A 35 0.11 -13.42 2.20
N GLY A 36 -0.91 -14.29 2.13
CA GLY A 36 -1.96 -14.41 3.14
C GLY A 36 -3.07 -13.35 3.05
N ASP A 37 -4.10 -13.53 3.87
CA ASP A 37 -5.23 -12.62 3.99
C ASP A 37 -5.04 -11.69 5.19
N TRP A 38 -5.10 -10.39 4.94
CA TRP A 38 -5.00 -9.34 5.97
C TRP A 38 -6.20 -8.40 5.82
N PRO A 39 -7.11 -8.33 6.79
CA PRO A 39 -8.25 -7.44 6.70
C PRO A 39 -7.81 -5.98 6.77
N LEU A 40 -8.47 -5.12 5.97
CA LEU A 40 -8.29 -3.68 6.00
C LEU A 40 -9.32 -3.03 6.93
N ALA A 41 -8.92 -1.97 7.61
CA ALA A 41 -9.78 -1.16 8.47
C ALA A 41 -10.84 -0.38 7.64
N GLY A 42 -10.51 -0.02 6.40
CA GLY A 42 -11.45 0.61 5.47
C GLY A 42 -10.98 0.58 4.02
N THR A 43 -11.94 0.52 3.09
CA THR A 43 -11.71 0.57 1.64
C THR A 43 -12.61 1.58 0.93
N ASP A 44 -13.29 2.45 1.69
CA ASP A 44 -14.10 3.52 1.11
C ASP A 44 -13.19 4.70 0.71
N PRO A 45 -13.06 5.01 -0.60
CA PRO A 45 -12.20 6.10 -1.06
C PRO A 45 -12.69 7.48 -0.60
N SER A 46 -13.95 7.62 -0.17
CA SER A 46 -14.46 8.88 0.37
C SER A 46 -13.66 9.36 1.59
N ALA A 47 -13.07 8.44 2.35
CA ALA A 47 -12.27 8.69 3.54
C ALA A 47 -10.91 9.39 3.28
N VAL A 48 -10.49 9.53 2.03
CA VAL A 48 -9.27 10.28 1.64
C VAL A 48 -9.58 11.46 0.70
N THR A 49 -10.87 11.74 0.49
CA THR A 49 -11.31 12.90 -0.30
C THR A 49 -11.73 14.05 0.62
N GLY A 50 -11.52 15.28 0.16
CA GLY A 50 -11.95 16.49 0.86
C GLY A 50 -10.81 17.48 1.16
N PRO A 51 -11.11 18.56 1.90
CA PRO A 51 -10.13 19.57 2.27
C PRO A 51 -9.04 19.02 3.19
N ARG A 52 -7.84 19.56 3.05
CA ARG A 52 -6.77 19.40 4.05
C ARG A 52 -7.13 20.17 5.32
N ALA A 53 -6.48 19.83 6.43
CA ALA A 53 -6.58 20.62 7.64
C ALA A 53 -5.99 22.03 7.41
N ALA A 54 -6.33 22.98 8.31
CA ALA A 54 -5.90 24.38 8.18
C ALA A 54 -4.37 24.56 8.20
N ASP A 55 -3.64 23.60 8.76
CA ASP A 55 -2.18 23.53 8.78
C ASP A 55 -1.58 22.86 7.52
N GLY A 56 -2.42 22.46 6.56
CA GLY A 56 -2.02 21.78 5.33
C GLY A 56 -1.84 20.26 5.45
N SER A 57 -2.02 19.69 6.64
CA SER A 57 -1.90 18.25 6.86
C SER A 57 -3.01 17.47 6.17
N VAL A 58 -2.70 16.22 5.80
CA VAL A 58 -3.70 15.26 5.31
C VAL A 58 -4.45 14.72 6.53
N PRO A 59 -5.79 14.81 6.57
CA PRO A 59 -6.56 14.22 7.66
C PRO A 59 -6.25 12.73 7.83
N ALA A 60 -6.18 12.28 9.08
CA ALA A 60 -6.02 10.86 9.38
C ALA A 60 -7.21 10.07 8.81
N SER A 61 -6.91 8.88 8.28
CA SER A 61 -7.87 8.02 7.60
C SER A 61 -7.52 6.56 7.84
N ASP A 62 -8.55 5.71 7.94
CA ASP A 62 -8.40 4.26 8.01
C ASP A 62 -8.42 3.60 6.62
N PHE A 63 -8.45 4.40 5.55
CA PHE A 63 -8.43 3.90 4.18
C PHE A 63 -7.14 3.13 3.86
N LEU A 64 -7.28 1.89 3.42
CA LEU A 64 -6.20 0.95 3.09
C LEU A 64 -5.21 0.70 4.24
N ARG A 65 -5.67 0.83 5.48
CA ARG A 65 -4.90 0.55 6.69
C ARG A 65 -5.11 -0.90 7.15
N PRO A 66 -4.06 -1.70 7.42
CA PRO A 66 -4.22 -3.04 7.99
C PRO A 66 -4.93 -3.01 9.35
N ALA A 67 -6.02 -3.78 9.51
CA ALA A 67 -6.89 -3.72 10.69
C ALA A 67 -6.23 -4.27 11.96
N SER A 68 -5.38 -5.30 11.81
CA SER A 68 -4.69 -5.96 12.94
C SER A 68 -3.35 -5.31 13.29
N GLY A 69 -2.95 -4.23 12.59
CA GLY A 69 -1.62 -3.64 12.72
C GLY A 69 -0.49 -4.57 12.30
N VAL A 70 -0.80 -5.68 11.62
CA VAL A 70 0.20 -6.62 11.12
C VAL A 70 1.00 -5.97 10.01
N ASP A 71 2.29 -6.29 9.95
CA ASP A 71 3.17 -5.81 8.90
C ASP A 71 2.87 -6.56 7.60
N VAL A 72 2.18 -5.88 6.68
CA VAL A 72 1.86 -6.40 5.33
C VAL A 72 2.76 -5.77 4.27
N GLY A 73 3.95 -5.33 4.72
CA GLY A 73 4.90 -4.57 3.96
C GLY A 73 4.78 -3.09 4.23
N ALA A 74 3.62 -2.49 3.96
CA ALA A 74 3.40 -1.09 4.31
C ALA A 74 3.33 -0.93 5.84
N ARG A 75 4.23 -0.10 6.39
CA ARG A 75 4.25 0.21 7.83
C ARG A 75 3.24 1.31 8.15
N LEU A 76 2.57 1.18 9.30
CA LEU A 76 1.75 2.24 9.91
C LEU A 76 2.57 3.18 10.79
#